data_AF-A0A444J952-F1
#
_entry.id   AF-A0A444J952-F1
#
_cell.length_a   1.000
_cell.length_b   1.000
_cell.length_c   1.000
_cell.angle_alpha   90.00
_cell.angle_beta   90.00
_cell.angle_gamma   90.00
#
_symmetry.space_group_name_H-M   'P 1'
#
loop_
_entity.id
_entity.type
_entity.pdbx_description
1 polymer ?
#
loop_
_entity_poly.entity_id
_entity_poly.type
_entity_poly.pdbx_seq_one_letter_code
_entity_poly.pdbx_strand_id
1 'polypeptide(L)'
;MGFISNNDRRTCDALLRKSPEQLAEWMPDFEDERLRPLYFRYRARNWPETLNEKETDQWRQFREARLLAGEFGNELTLHKYQHILEEMLQKGIPEDRQEVFKRLVEWVQ
;
A
#
# COMPACT_ATOMS: atom_id res chain seq x y z
N MET A 1 8.38 -14.33 -15.59
CA MET A 1 7.59 -13.08 -15.43
C MET A 1 6.84 -12.85 -16.73
N GLY A 2 5.51 -12.75 -16.67
CA GLY A 2 4.66 -12.57 -17.85
C GLY A 2 4.05 -11.17 -17.87
N PHE A 3 3.87 -10.64 -19.07
CA PHE A 3 2.97 -9.51 -19.32
C PHE A 3 1.52 -9.96 -19.10
N ILE A 4 0.66 -9.02 -18.70
CA ILE A 4 -0.78 -9.26 -18.60
C ILE A 4 -1.38 -9.44 -20.00
N SER A 5 -2.52 -10.12 -20.09
CA SER A 5 -3.20 -10.30 -21.37
C SER A 5 -3.76 -8.97 -21.89
N ASN A 6 -4.05 -8.91 -23.20
CA ASN A 6 -4.72 -7.74 -23.78
C ASN A 6 -6.12 -7.51 -23.18
N ASN A 7 -6.78 -8.58 -22.71
CA ASN A 7 -8.08 -8.49 -22.07
C ASN A 7 -7.94 -7.83 -20.69
N ASP A 8 -7.02 -8.33 -19.85
CA ASP A 8 -6.70 -7.73 -18.56
C ASP A 8 -6.29 -6.26 -18.69
N ARG A 9 -5.51 -5.92 -19.72
CA ARG A 9 -5.14 -4.52 -20.01
C ARG A 9 -6.38 -3.65 -20.26
N ARG A 10 -7.34 -4.10 -21.06
CA ARG A 10 -8.59 -3.36 -21.31
C ARG A 10 -9.42 -3.22 -20.03
N THR A 11 -9.46 -4.25 -19.20
CA THR A 11 -10.11 -4.21 -17.89
C THR A 11 -9.44 -3.15 -16.99
N CYS A 12 -8.11 -3.08 -16.96
CA CYS A 12 -7.39 -2.02 -16.25
C CYS A 12 -7.66 -0.63 -16.84
N ASP A 13 -7.72 -0.47 -18.16
CA ASP A 13 -8.04 0.82 -18.79
C ASP A 13 -9.46 1.29 -18.44
N ALA A 14 -10.42 0.35 -18.32
CA ALA A 14 -11.78 0.65 -17.87
C ALA A 14 -11.82 0.99 -16.37
N LEU A 15 -11.04 0.30 -15.55
CA LEU A 15 -10.90 0.56 -14.11
C LEU A 15 -10.51 2.02 -13.84
N LEU A 16 -9.51 2.53 -14.55
CA LEU A 16 -8.99 3.90 -14.35
C LEU A 16 -10.00 5.01 -14.68
N ARG A 17 -11.12 4.69 -15.33
CA ARG A 17 -12.17 5.65 -15.71
C ARG A 17 -13.42 5.58 -14.83
N LYS A 18 -13.47 4.63 -13.89
CA LYS A 18 -14.61 4.43 -13.00
C LYS A 18 -14.53 5.35 -11.78
N SER A 19 -15.69 5.72 -11.25
CA SER A 19 -15.79 6.39 -9.95
C SER A 19 -15.51 5.41 -8.80
N PRO A 20 -15.18 5.89 -7.59
CA PRO A 20 -14.96 5.05 -6.42
C PRO A 20 -16.16 4.14 -6.10
N GLU A 21 -17.38 4.65 -6.23
CA GLU A 21 -18.63 3.92 -5.99
C GLU A 21 -18.80 2.79 -7.01
N GLN A 22 -18.52 3.09 -8.29
CA GLN A 22 -18.54 2.08 -9.34
C GLN A 22 -17.48 1.00 -9.12
N LEU A 23 -16.31 1.36 -8.60
CA LEU A 23 -15.27 0.39 -8.23
C LEU A 23 -15.69 -0.46 -7.02
N ALA A 24 -16.45 0.10 -6.07
CA ALA A 24 -16.93 -0.65 -4.90
C ALA A 24 -17.82 -1.83 -5.31
N GLU A 25 -18.71 -1.62 -6.28
CA GLU A 25 -19.67 -2.63 -6.75
C GLU A 25 -19.11 -3.54 -7.86
N TRP A 26 -18.02 -3.13 -8.50
CA TRP A 26 -17.51 -3.83 -9.67
C TRP A 26 -16.59 -4.99 -9.31
N MET A 27 -16.94 -6.17 -9.82
CA MET A 27 -16.16 -7.41 -9.71
C MET A 27 -15.55 -7.76 -11.07
N PRO A 28 -14.36 -7.20 -11.40
CA PRO A 28 -13.65 -7.56 -12.64
C PRO A 28 -13.20 -9.02 -12.60
N ASP A 29 -13.38 -9.73 -13.71
CA ASP A 29 -12.83 -11.07 -13.91
C ASP A 29 -11.47 -10.96 -14.61
N PHE A 30 -10.41 -10.85 -13.81
CA PHE A 30 -9.04 -10.87 -14.31
C PHE A 30 -8.60 -12.29 -14.63
N GLU A 31 -7.96 -12.47 -15.79
CA GLU A 31 -7.28 -13.70 -16.18
C GLU A 31 -5.99 -13.89 -15.37
N ASP A 32 -5.24 -12.81 -15.17
CA ASP A 32 -4.05 -12.80 -14.33
C ASP A 32 -4.44 -12.70 -12.84
N GLU A 33 -4.21 -13.79 -12.11
CA GLU A 33 -4.49 -13.91 -10.69
C GLU A 33 -3.82 -12.82 -9.83
N ARG A 34 -2.72 -12.21 -10.32
CA ARG A 34 -2.02 -11.12 -9.62
C ARG A 34 -2.85 -9.84 -9.58
N LEU A 35 -3.76 -9.64 -10.53
CA LEU A 35 -4.54 -8.39 -10.64
C LEU A 35 -5.68 -8.31 -9.62
N ARG A 36 -6.28 -9.44 -9.22
CA ARG A 36 -7.35 -9.48 -8.20
C ARG A 36 -6.90 -8.85 -6.86
N PRO A 37 -5.79 -9.28 -6.22
CA PRO A 37 -5.32 -8.63 -5.00
C PRO A 37 -4.80 -7.22 -5.25
N LEU A 38 -4.23 -6.91 -6.42
CA LEU A 38 -3.81 -5.54 -6.76
C LEU A 38 -5.00 -4.57 -6.84
N TYR A 39 -6.11 -5.01 -7.43
CA TYR A 39 -7.35 -4.25 -7.52
C TYR A 39 -7.92 -3.92 -6.13
N PHE A 40 -8.04 -4.92 -5.27
CA PHE A 40 -8.47 -4.72 -3.89
C PHE A 40 -7.58 -3.70 -3.16
N ARG A 41 -6.25 -3.88 -3.25
CA ARG A 41 -5.28 -2.98 -2.63
C ARG A 41 -5.27 -1.57 -3.23
N TYR A 42 -5.65 -1.43 -4.49
CA TYR A 42 -5.81 -0.13 -5.14
C TYR A 42 -7.03 0.59 -4.58
N ARG A 43 -8.20 -0.07 -4.50
CA ARG A 43 -9.39 0.48 -3.84
C ARG A 43 -9.10 0.87 -2.39
N ALA A 44 -8.55 -0.05 -1.61
CA ALA A 44 -8.31 0.15 -0.18
C ALA A 44 -7.32 1.27 0.16
N ARG A 45 -6.41 1.62 -0.75
CA ARG A 45 -5.47 2.74 -0.58
C ARG A 45 -6.06 4.09 -0.97
N ASN A 46 -6.86 4.14 -2.02
CA ASN A 46 -7.35 5.39 -2.59
C ASN A 46 -8.72 5.80 -2.00
N TRP A 47 -9.58 4.82 -1.72
CA TRP A 47 -10.95 5.03 -1.24
C TRP A 47 -11.32 4.02 -0.14
N PRO A 48 -10.65 4.07 1.03
CA PRO A 48 -10.95 3.17 2.14
C PRO A 48 -12.41 3.24 2.62
N GLU A 49 -13.10 4.36 2.40
CA GLU A 49 -14.52 4.56 2.68
C GLU A 49 -15.46 3.66 1.85
N THR A 50 -14.97 3.12 0.73
CA THR A 50 -15.73 2.20 -0.13
C THR A 50 -15.63 0.74 0.30
N LEU A 51 -14.88 0.45 1.36
CA LEU A 51 -14.72 -0.91 1.89
C LEU A 51 -15.85 -1.24 2.87
N ASN A 52 -16.40 -2.45 2.76
CA ASN A 52 -17.25 -2.98 3.83
C ASN A 52 -16.42 -3.41 5.06
N GLU A 53 -17.08 -3.83 6.14
CA GLU A 53 -16.41 -4.24 7.39
C GLU A 53 -15.39 -5.37 7.18
N LYS A 54 -15.77 -6.41 6.43
CA LYS A 54 -14.90 -7.55 6.14
C LYS A 54 -13.68 -7.14 5.29
N GLU A 55 -13.90 -6.31 4.29
CA GLU A 55 -12.83 -5.74 3.45
C GLU A 55 -11.89 -4.85 4.29
N THR A 56 -12.44 -4.08 5.23
CA THR A 56 -11.67 -3.24 6.15
C THR A 56 -10.77 -4.07 7.05
N ASP A 57 -11.28 -5.17 7.60
CA ASP A 57 -10.49 -6.10 8.42
C ASP A 57 -9.40 -6.80 7.59
N GLN A 58 -9.74 -7.24 6.38
CA GLN A 58 -8.75 -7.82 5.46
C GLN A 58 -7.66 -6.81 5.10
N TRP A 59 -8.02 -5.54 4.91
CA TRP A 59 -7.06 -4.48 4.63
C TRP A 59 -6.17 -4.18 5.84
N ARG A 60 -6.74 -4.16 7.05
CA ARG A 60 -5.98 -4.01 8.29
C ARG A 60 -4.95 -5.13 8.45
N GLN A 61 -5.36 -6.38 8.30
CA GLN A 61 -4.46 -7.54 8.39
C GLN A 61 -3.34 -7.46 7.35
N PHE A 62 -3.66 -7.09 6.10
CA PHE A 62 -2.65 -6.90 5.07
C PHE A 62 -1.64 -5.80 5.43
N ARG A 63 -2.11 -4.66 5.98
CA ARG A 63 -1.25 -3.55 6.40
C ARG A 63 -0.32 -3.98 7.54
N GLU A 64 -0.85 -4.70 8.53
CA GLU A 64 -0.07 -5.21 9.66
C GLU A 64 1.00 -6.22 9.21
N ALA A 65 0.62 -7.22 8.41
CA ALA A 65 1.56 -8.20 7.85
C ALA A 65 2.67 -7.52 7.03
N ARG A 66 2.32 -6.51 6.23
CA ARG A 66 3.30 -5.78 5.42
C ARG A 66 4.21 -4.88 6.26
N LEU A 67 3.67 -4.13 7.21
CA LEU A 67 4.44 -3.13 7.97
C LEU A 67 5.21 -3.74 9.14
N LEU A 68 4.68 -4.77 9.80
CA LEU A 68 5.28 -5.36 10.99
C LEU A 68 6.10 -6.60 10.63
N ALA A 69 5.52 -7.55 9.88
CA ALA A 69 6.17 -8.81 9.55
C ALA A 69 7.05 -8.73 8.29
N GLY A 70 6.98 -7.64 7.52
CA GLY A 70 7.76 -7.48 6.28
C GLY A 70 7.28 -8.37 5.13
N GLU A 71 6.05 -8.87 5.22
CA GLU A 71 5.45 -9.68 4.17
C GLU A 71 5.14 -8.85 2.92
N PHE A 72 4.78 -9.55 1.84
CA PHE A 72 4.42 -8.94 0.55
C PHE A 72 5.53 -8.04 -0.03
N GLY A 73 6.79 -8.42 0.21
CA GLY A 73 7.97 -7.75 -0.35
C GLY A 73 8.29 -6.41 0.30
N ASN A 74 7.86 -6.16 1.54
CA ASN A 74 8.29 -4.96 2.26
C ASN A 74 9.55 -5.22 3.08
N GLU A 75 10.68 -4.71 2.59
CA GLU A 75 11.95 -4.84 3.29
C GLU A 75 12.09 -3.86 4.47
N LEU A 76 11.32 -2.76 4.47
CA LEU A 76 11.35 -1.70 5.48
C LEU A 76 10.18 -1.88 6.45
N THR A 77 10.35 -2.76 7.43
CA THR A 77 9.38 -2.93 8.52
C THR A 77 9.45 -1.76 9.50
N LEU A 78 8.42 -1.61 10.34
CA LEU A 78 8.38 -0.61 11.40
C LEU A 78 9.62 -0.70 12.31
N HIS A 79 10.00 -1.92 12.71
CA HIS A 79 11.20 -2.15 13.51
C HIS A 79 12.47 -1.69 12.77
N LYS A 80 12.63 -2.02 11.49
CA LYS A 80 13.80 -1.60 10.71
C LYS A 80 13.84 -0.09 10.53
N TYR A 81 12.69 0.53 10.30
CA TYR A 81 12.57 1.98 10.19
C TYR A 81 12.97 2.68 11.49
N GLN A 82 12.48 2.21 12.64
CA GLN A 82 12.88 2.73 13.96
C GLN A 82 14.39 2.61 14.19
N HIS A 83 14.98 1.45 13.85
CA HIS A 83 16.41 1.25 13.97
C HIS A 83 17.22 2.23 13.10
N ILE A 84 16.78 2.49 11.86
CA ILE A 84 17.42 3.46 10.97
C ILE A 84 17.36 4.88 11.59
N LEU A 85 16.23 5.27 12.19
CA LEU A 85 16.11 6.58 12.84
C LEU A 85 17.07 6.71 14.04
N GLU A 86 17.20 5.67 14.85
CA GLU A 86 18.13 5.64 15.98
C GLU A 86 19.60 5.75 15.51
N GLU A 87 19.98 5.00 14.47
CA GLU A 87 21.32 5.09 13.89
C GLU A 87 21.62 6.48 13.32
N MET A 88 20.65 7.10 12.66
CA MET A 88 20.77 8.45 12.13
C MET A 88 20.97 9.47 13.26
N LEU A 89 20.23 9.32 14.36
CA LEU A 89 20.37 10.18 15.54
C LEU A 89 21.77 10.06 16.15
N GLN A 90 22.31 8.84 16.26
CA GLN A 90 23.66 8.59 16.79
C GLN A 90 24.78 9.18 15.92
N LYS A 91 24.62 9.12 14.58
CA LYS A 91 25.62 9.66 13.63
C LYS A 91 25.61 11.20 13.57
N GLY A 92 24.59 11.84 14.12
CA GLY A 92 24.36 13.28 14.04
C GLY A 92 23.66 13.67 12.74
N ILE A 93 22.56 14.39 12.88
CA ILE A 93 21.77 14.88 11.74
C ILE A 93 22.31 16.27 11.33
N PRO A 94 22.72 16.44 10.06
CA PRO A 94 23.07 17.76 9.52
C PRO A 94 21.95 18.79 9.74
N GLU A 95 22.31 20.05 10.04
CA GLU A 95 21.35 21.12 10.34
C GLU A 95 20.31 21.33 9.23
N ASP A 96 20.71 21.21 7.96
CA ASP A 96 19.84 21.33 6.78
C ASP A 96 18.78 20.22 6.68
N ARG A 97 18.90 19.15 7.48
CA ARG A 97 18.02 17.97 7.45
C ARG A 97 17.25 17.73 8.75
N GLN A 98 17.48 18.53 9.78
CA GLN A 98 16.83 18.34 11.10
C GLN A 98 15.31 18.42 11.01
N GLU A 99 14.78 19.34 10.21
CA GLU A 99 13.32 19.51 10.04
C GLU A 99 12.68 18.29 9.36
N VAL A 100 13.34 17.73 8.33
CA VAL A 100 12.86 16.52 7.67
C VAL A 100 12.93 15.32 8.62
N PHE A 101 14.01 15.20 9.39
CA PHE A 101 14.16 14.13 10.37
C PHE A 101 13.07 14.19 11.44
N LYS A 102 12.74 15.38 11.96
CA LYS A 102 11.64 15.56 12.92
C LYS A 102 10.31 15.07 12.35
N ARG A 103 9.99 15.45 11.10
CA ARG A 103 8.77 14.99 10.42
C ARG A 103 8.73 13.48 10.21
N LEU A 104 9.88 12.84 9.97
CA LEU A 104 10.00 11.40 9.80
C LEU A 104 9.73 10.63 11.12
N VAL A 105 10.09 11.22 12.26
CA VAL A 105 9.80 10.67 13.59
C VAL A 105 8.32 10.84 13.93
N GLU A 106 7.76 12.04 13.71
CA GLU A 106 6.35 12.34 13.96
C GLU A 106 5.39 11.49 13.11
N TRP A 107 5.76 11.17 11.86
CA TRP A 107 4.92 10.37 10.97
C TRP A 107 4.65 8.94 11.46
N VAL A 108 5.48 8.41 12.36
CA VAL A 108 5.35 7.05 12.90
C VAL A 108 4.56 6.99 14.21
N GLN A 109 4.34 8.13 14.87
CA GLN A 109 3.52 8.23 16.08
C GLN A 109 2.02 8.18 15.75
#